data_AF-A0A957WMY5-F1
#
_entry.id   AF-A0A957WMY5-F1
#
_cell.length_a   1.000
_cell.length_b   1.000
_cell.length_c   1.000
_cell.angle_alpha   90.00
_cell.angle_beta   90.00
_cell.angle_gamma   90.00
#
_symmetry.space_group_name_H-M   'P 1'
#
loop_
_entity.id
_entity.type
_entity.pdbx_description
1 polymer ?
#
loop_
_entity_poly.entity_id
_entity_poly.type
_entity_poly.pdbx_seq_one_letter_code
_entity_poly.pdbx_strand_id
1 'polypeptide(L)'
;MSNLPNLVVIGNGMVGYKFIEKFTAFGGRQAYQLVTFCEEPRPAYDRVHLSEYFSGKSADDLSLAPQDWYQEQGVELHLGDAVVEIDREAKLVRSKNGVEIPYDKIVLATGSTPFVPPVPGIDKTGVFVYRTIEDLDAIIEYSDQCKTAAVIGGGLLGLEAAKALVDLNLETHVVEFAPRLMPRQIDQTGSDFLRSKIEELAVKIHLNKNTRQIVGNGSVQGMAFADESELTVDMIVVSAGIRPRDELARSAGLTVGERGGILVNDEMQTSDPDIYAIGECALHGNMIYGLVAPGYRMAETAARQLLAEEVAFTGADMSTKLKLMGVDVASIGNAFANGSDSAEVTFANSHAGVYKKLVMSKTSNTLKGAILVGDADEYGQLLQMYLNDMPLPEAPESLIVKGGDAPAGFGVDSLPETAQICSCENVTKGEIISCIKDGCQTVPAIKQQTKACTGCGSCTTLVTDLLNTELEKMGVAVDKSLCEHFAYTRQELVEIIKLGQIKSFDELLSRYGKGRGCEICKPAVASILASTWNDYVMEHQTIQDTNDYYMANMQRNGTYSVVPRVPGGEITPDQLIAMGEVAKEFNLYTKITGGQRIDLFGAHLEDLPKIWKKLGEVGL
;
A
#
# COMPACT_ATOMS: atom_id res chain seq x y z
N MET A 1 28.21 5.38 -32.75
CA MET A 1 27.40 4.47 -31.92
C MET A 1 28.34 3.89 -30.90
N SER A 2 28.11 4.14 -29.62
CA SER A 2 28.92 3.54 -28.55
C SER A 2 28.76 2.03 -28.62
N ASN A 3 29.86 1.29 -28.73
CA ASN A 3 29.90 -0.16 -28.88
C ASN A 3 29.75 -0.86 -27.51
N LEU A 4 28.73 -0.43 -26.73
CA LEU A 4 28.50 -0.96 -25.39
C LEU A 4 27.88 -2.37 -25.48
N PRO A 5 28.25 -3.29 -24.56
CA PRO A 5 27.58 -4.57 -24.44
C PRO A 5 26.09 -4.42 -24.10
N ASN A 6 25.28 -5.36 -24.55
CA ASN A 6 23.84 -5.37 -24.31
C ASN A 6 23.51 -6.07 -23.00
N LEU A 7 22.77 -5.39 -22.14
CA LEU A 7 22.17 -5.94 -20.94
C LEU A 7 20.64 -5.98 -21.12
N VAL A 8 20.10 -7.19 -21.22
CA VAL A 8 18.66 -7.41 -21.41
C VAL A 8 17.99 -7.72 -20.07
N VAL A 9 17.01 -6.91 -19.69
CA VAL A 9 16.18 -7.11 -18.50
C VAL A 9 14.84 -7.69 -18.94
N ILE A 10 14.49 -8.88 -18.44
CA ILE A 10 13.26 -9.59 -18.83
C ILE A 10 12.28 -9.52 -17.66
N GLY A 11 11.26 -8.67 -17.81
CA GLY A 11 10.27 -8.35 -16.79
C GLY A 11 10.49 -6.95 -16.23
N ASN A 12 9.46 -6.09 -16.35
CA ASN A 12 9.47 -4.73 -15.84
C ASN A 12 8.43 -4.52 -14.73
N GLY A 13 8.31 -5.50 -13.82
CA GLY A 13 7.59 -5.31 -12.56
C GLY A 13 8.39 -4.46 -11.56
N MET A 14 7.91 -4.33 -10.32
CA MET A 14 8.56 -3.52 -9.28
C MET A 14 10.08 -3.81 -9.13
N VAL A 15 10.46 -5.10 -9.16
CA VAL A 15 11.87 -5.53 -8.99
C VAL A 15 12.70 -5.26 -10.25
N GLY A 16 12.17 -5.50 -11.45
CA GLY A 16 12.87 -5.21 -12.71
C GLY A 16 13.09 -3.70 -12.90
N TYR A 17 12.08 -2.88 -12.59
CA TYR A 17 12.23 -1.44 -12.52
C TYR A 17 13.28 -1.01 -11.49
N LYS A 18 13.25 -1.57 -10.28
CA LYS A 18 14.22 -1.24 -9.24
C LYS A 18 15.65 -1.58 -9.65
N PHE A 19 15.84 -2.70 -10.35
CA PHE A 19 17.12 -3.06 -10.94
C PHE A 19 17.61 -1.96 -11.89
N ILE A 20 16.76 -1.53 -12.82
CA ILE A 20 17.10 -0.45 -13.77
C ILE A 20 17.43 0.85 -13.02
N GLU A 21 16.61 1.26 -12.05
CA GLU A 21 16.83 2.48 -11.24
C GLU A 21 18.19 2.45 -10.53
N LYS A 22 18.50 1.36 -9.83
CA LYS A 22 19.76 1.21 -9.08
C LYS A 22 20.95 1.12 -10.03
N PHE A 23 20.83 0.30 -11.08
CA PHE A 23 21.90 0.10 -12.05
C PHE A 23 22.27 1.39 -12.77
N THR A 24 21.30 2.21 -13.18
CA THR A 24 21.58 3.51 -13.81
C THR A 24 22.17 4.51 -12.82
N ALA A 25 21.72 4.50 -11.56
CA ALA A 25 22.27 5.32 -10.48
C ALA A 25 23.73 4.97 -10.14
N PHE A 26 24.12 3.70 -10.27
CA PHE A 26 25.50 3.24 -10.07
C PHE A 26 26.42 3.46 -11.28
N GLY A 27 25.94 4.15 -12.33
CA GLY A 27 26.74 4.43 -13.53
C GLY A 27 26.65 3.35 -14.62
N GLY A 28 25.72 2.40 -14.52
CA GLY A 28 25.58 1.32 -15.50
C GLY A 28 25.36 1.76 -16.94
N ARG A 29 24.86 2.99 -17.16
CA ARG A 29 24.70 3.59 -18.49
C ARG A 29 26.02 3.80 -19.24
N GLN A 30 27.15 3.88 -18.53
CA GLN A 30 28.46 3.96 -19.16
C GLN A 30 29.03 2.58 -19.52
N ALA A 31 28.47 1.51 -18.94
CA ALA A 31 28.97 0.15 -19.08
C ALA A 31 28.15 -0.71 -20.05
N TYR A 32 26.83 -0.51 -20.13
CA TYR A 32 25.94 -1.32 -20.95
C TYR A 32 24.89 -0.48 -21.69
N GLN A 33 24.44 -0.99 -22.83
CA GLN A 33 23.18 -0.60 -23.45
C GLN A 33 22.05 -1.44 -22.85
N LEU A 34 21.07 -0.77 -22.23
CA LEU A 34 19.94 -1.44 -21.57
C LEU A 34 18.79 -1.63 -22.54
N VAL A 35 18.26 -2.86 -22.58
CA VAL A 35 17.00 -3.21 -23.25
C VAL A 35 16.13 -3.92 -22.23
N THR A 36 14.88 -3.51 -22.07
CA THR A 36 13.95 -4.15 -21.14
C THR A 36 12.67 -4.56 -21.85
N PHE A 37 12.20 -5.78 -21.58
CA PHE A 37 10.97 -6.33 -22.12
C PHE A 37 9.93 -6.49 -21.01
N CYS A 38 8.72 -6.04 -21.30
CA CYS A 38 7.55 -6.17 -20.43
C CYS A 38 6.41 -6.82 -21.22
N GLU A 39 5.85 -7.91 -20.69
CA GLU A 39 4.66 -8.52 -21.30
C GLU A 39 3.41 -7.65 -21.16
N GLU A 40 3.35 -6.83 -20.11
CA GLU A 40 2.23 -5.94 -19.86
C GLU A 40 2.34 -4.70 -20.74
N PRO A 41 1.19 -4.10 -21.15
CA PRO A 41 1.16 -2.99 -22.09
C PRO A 41 1.59 -1.65 -21.48
N ARG A 42 2.13 -1.65 -20.25
CA ARG A 42 2.46 -0.43 -19.50
C ARG A 42 3.77 -0.55 -18.71
N PRO A 43 4.41 0.58 -18.37
CA PRO A 43 5.57 0.60 -17.49
C PRO A 43 5.30 0.05 -16.09
N ALA A 44 6.37 -0.17 -15.33
CA ALA A 44 6.30 -0.66 -13.96
C ALA A 44 5.39 0.19 -13.07
N TYR A 45 4.58 -0.48 -12.27
CA TYR A 45 3.64 0.13 -11.33
C TYR A 45 3.68 -0.62 -9.98
N ASP A 46 3.16 0.02 -8.95
CA ASP A 46 3.15 -0.48 -7.58
C ASP A 46 2.09 -1.56 -7.39
N ARG A 47 2.54 -2.81 -7.32
CA ARG A 47 1.67 -3.97 -7.09
C ARG A 47 1.28 -4.16 -5.62
N VAL A 48 1.97 -3.52 -4.69
CA VAL A 48 1.65 -3.59 -3.25
C VAL A 48 0.37 -2.81 -2.96
N HIS A 49 0.11 -1.75 -3.72
CA HIS A 49 -1.06 -0.87 -3.53
C HIS A 49 -2.20 -1.14 -4.52
N LEU A 50 -2.29 -2.34 -5.11
CA LEU A 50 -3.33 -2.69 -6.09
C LEU A 50 -4.75 -2.53 -5.55
N SER A 51 -4.98 -2.76 -4.26
CA SER A 51 -6.30 -2.60 -3.67
C SER A 51 -6.81 -1.15 -3.76
N GLU A 52 -5.91 -0.17 -3.84
CA GLU A 52 -6.28 1.24 -3.96
C GLU A 52 -6.89 1.58 -5.32
N TYR A 53 -6.69 0.73 -6.34
CA TYR A 53 -7.33 0.84 -7.65
C TYR A 53 -8.86 0.81 -7.53
N PHE A 54 -9.40 -0.05 -6.65
CA PHE A 54 -10.84 -0.13 -6.35
C PHE A 54 -11.36 1.07 -5.56
N SER A 55 -10.47 1.87 -4.96
CA SER A 55 -10.81 3.11 -4.25
C SER A 55 -10.70 4.37 -5.12
N GLY A 56 -10.50 4.21 -6.44
CA GLY A 56 -10.49 5.29 -7.41
C GLY A 56 -9.11 5.75 -7.87
N LYS A 57 -8.02 5.07 -7.46
CA LYS A 57 -6.70 5.30 -8.07
C LYS A 57 -6.67 4.76 -9.49
N SER A 58 -6.06 5.52 -10.39
CA SER A 58 -5.81 5.10 -11.77
C SER A 58 -4.52 4.26 -11.88
N ALA A 59 -4.31 3.66 -13.05
CA ALA A 59 -3.04 2.99 -13.37
C ALA A 59 -1.85 3.97 -13.30
N ASP A 60 -2.09 5.24 -13.66
CA ASP A 60 -1.07 6.29 -13.61
C ASP A 60 -0.69 6.64 -12.16
N ASP A 61 -1.66 6.65 -11.23
CA ASP A 61 -1.40 6.89 -9.81
C ASP A 61 -0.57 5.77 -9.15
N LEU A 62 -0.60 4.56 -9.73
CA LEU A 62 0.21 3.43 -9.31
C LEU A 62 1.55 3.36 -10.05
N SER A 63 1.78 4.18 -11.08
CA SER A 63 3.00 4.14 -11.88
C SER A 63 4.24 4.45 -11.04
N LEU A 64 5.26 3.59 -11.14
CA LEU A 64 6.54 3.81 -10.45
C LEU A 64 7.45 4.76 -11.24
N ALA A 65 7.34 4.73 -12.56
CA ALA A 65 8.04 5.65 -13.45
C ALA A 65 7.30 5.83 -14.77
N PRO A 66 7.16 7.07 -15.28
CA PRO A 66 6.60 7.32 -16.59
C PRO A 66 7.53 6.79 -17.69
N GLN A 67 7.00 6.58 -18.89
CA GLN A 67 7.78 6.10 -20.04
C GLN A 67 8.99 6.99 -20.35
N ASP A 68 8.86 8.31 -20.22
CA ASP A 68 9.93 9.28 -20.48
C ASP A 68 11.13 9.09 -19.55
N TRP A 69 10.91 8.62 -18.32
CA TRP A 69 12.00 8.32 -17.38
C TRP A 69 12.93 7.25 -17.95
N TYR A 70 12.39 6.20 -18.59
CA TYR A 70 13.22 5.14 -19.21
C TYR A 70 14.08 5.71 -20.34
N GLN A 71 13.53 6.62 -21.14
CA GLN A 71 14.28 7.30 -22.21
C GLN A 71 15.41 8.18 -21.63
N GLU A 72 15.14 8.94 -20.58
CA GLU A 72 16.15 9.74 -19.86
C GLU A 72 17.25 8.86 -19.23
N GLN A 73 16.89 7.65 -18.82
CA GLN A 73 17.85 6.64 -18.35
C GLN A 73 18.56 5.90 -19.50
N GLY A 74 18.27 6.17 -20.76
CA GLY A 74 18.90 5.51 -21.91
C GLY A 74 18.49 4.03 -22.06
N VAL A 75 17.30 3.67 -21.58
CA VAL A 75 16.76 2.32 -21.61
C VAL A 75 15.81 2.17 -22.80
N GLU A 76 16.06 1.17 -23.63
CA GLU A 76 15.12 0.74 -24.67
C GLU A 76 14.01 -0.10 -24.03
N LEU A 77 12.76 0.39 -24.07
CA LEU A 77 11.61 -0.22 -23.40
C LEU A 77 10.65 -0.84 -24.43
N HIS A 78 10.47 -2.16 -24.35
CA HIS A 78 9.49 -2.92 -25.12
C HIS A 78 8.30 -3.29 -24.22
N LEU A 79 7.13 -2.69 -24.48
CA LEU A 79 5.88 -2.94 -23.75
C LEU A 79 4.95 -3.86 -24.55
N GLY A 80 4.13 -4.67 -23.85
CA GLY A 80 3.21 -5.60 -24.50
C GLY A 80 3.92 -6.71 -25.29
N ASP A 81 5.20 -6.95 -25.01
CA ASP A 81 6.06 -7.85 -25.78
C ASP A 81 6.86 -8.77 -24.84
N ALA A 82 6.29 -9.94 -24.59
CA ALA A 82 6.91 -10.95 -23.74
C ALA A 82 8.12 -11.57 -24.45
N VAL A 83 9.23 -11.78 -23.73
CA VAL A 83 10.29 -12.67 -24.20
C VAL A 83 9.78 -14.11 -24.15
N VAL A 84 9.95 -14.82 -25.26
CA VAL A 84 9.50 -16.22 -25.40
C VAL A 84 10.66 -17.21 -25.49
N GLU A 85 11.88 -16.74 -25.79
CA GLU A 85 13.04 -17.60 -25.98
C GLU A 85 14.35 -16.89 -25.62
N ILE A 86 15.26 -17.65 -25.01
CA ILE A 86 16.67 -17.29 -24.80
C ILE A 86 17.50 -18.37 -25.48
N ASP A 87 18.19 -17.99 -26.56
CA ASP A 87 19.17 -18.84 -27.22
C ASP A 87 20.55 -18.54 -26.63
N ARG A 88 21.04 -19.47 -25.79
CA ARG A 88 22.33 -19.32 -25.10
C ARG A 88 23.53 -19.60 -25.99
N GLU A 89 23.36 -20.38 -27.06
CA GLU A 89 24.44 -20.67 -28.01
C GLU A 89 24.67 -19.47 -28.93
N ALA A 90 23.58 -18.89 -29.44
CA ALA A 90 23.63 -17.70 -30.28
C ALA A 90 23.75 -16.38 -29.49
N LYS A 91 23.59 -16.42 -28.15
CA LYS A 91 23.47 -15.26 -27.27
C LYS A 91 22.40 -14.27 -27.74
N LEU A 92 21.18 -14.77 -27.96
CA LEU A 92 20.05 -14.00 -28.48
C LEU A 92 18.81 -14.14 -27.59
N VAL A 93 18.09 -13.04 -27.41
CA VAL A 93 16.74 -13.01 -26.83
C VAL A 93 15.73 -12.76 -27.93
N ARG A 94 14.63 -13.54 -27.96
CA ARG A 94 13.53 -13.38 -28.92
C ARG A 94 12.21 -13.08 -28.22
N SER A 95 11.54 -12.04 -28.68
CA SER A 95 10.23 -11.61 -28.17
C SER A 95 9.06 -12.24 -28.94
N LYS A 96 7.86 -12.17 -28.37
CA LYS A 96 6.61 -12.64 -28.97
C LYS A 96 6.30 -11.91 -30.28
N ASN A 97 6.65 -10.64 -30.38
CA ASN A 97 6.47 -9.84 -31.59
C ASN A 97 7.61 -10.04 -32.62
N GLY A 98 8.56 -10.93 -32.33
CA GLY A 98 9.66 -11.28 -33.24
C GLY A 98 10.86 -10.33 -33.17
N VAL A 99 10.96 -9.50 -32.13
CA VAL A 99 12.15 -8.69 -31.88
C VAL A 99 13.27 -9.62 -31.41
N GLU A 100 14.44 -9.49 -32.04
CA GLU A 100 15.64 -10.27 -31.70
C GLU A 100 16.74 -9.32 -31.21
N ILE A 101 17.21 -9.53 -29.99
CA ILE A 101 18.24 -8.70 -29.35
C ILE A 101 19.42 -9.60 -28.95
N PRO A 102 20.64 -9.36 -29.48
CA PRO A 102 21.83 -10.03 -28.97
C PRO A 102 22.11 -9.55 -27.55
N TYR A 103 22.57 -10.43 -26.67
CA TYR A 103 22.85 -10.11 -25.28
C TYR A 103 24.29 -10.45 -24.89
N ASP A 104 24.86 -9.62 -24.02
CA ASP A 104 26.08 -9.96 -23.28
C ASP A 104 25.72 -10.45 -21.88
N LYS A 105 24.68 -9.85 -21.27
CA LYS A 105 24.12 -10.23 -19.98
C LYS A 105 22.59 -10.20 -19.99
N ILE A 106 21.96 -11.08 -19.22
CA ILE A 106 20.52 -11.10 -18.98
C ILE A 106 20.22 -10.98 -17.48
N VAL A 107 19.17 -10.24 -17.15
CA VAL A 107 18.55 -10.25 -15.81
C VAL A 107 17.10 -10.71 -15.94
N LEU A 108 16.81 -11.88 -15.40
CA LEU A 108 15.45 -12.44 -15.32
C LEU A 108 14.75 -11.86 -14.08
N ALA A 109 13.78 -10.97 -14.32
CA ALA A 109 12.91 -10.36 -13.32
C ALA A 109 11.44 -10.70 -13.62
N THR A 110 11.19 -11.94 -14.03
CA THR A 110 9.88 -12.44 -14.52
C THR A 110 8.83 -12.56 -13.42
N GLY A 111 9.24 -12.55 -12.15
CA GLY A 111 8.33 -12.57 -11.01
C GLY A 111 7.59 -13.91 -10.86
N SER A 112 6.29 -13.84 -10.57
CA SER A 112 5.45 -15.00 -10.30
C SER A 112 4.05 -14.88 -10.95
N THR A 113 3.39 -16.02 -11.14
CA THR A 113 1.96 -16.12 -11.50
C THR A 113 1.13 -16.53 -10.29
N PRO A 114 -0.16 -16.14 -10.23
CA PRO A 114 -1.10 -16.67 -9.25
C PRO A 114 -1.20 -18.20 -9.34
N PHE A 115 -1.13 -18.88 -8.20
CA PHE A 115 -1.41 -20.31 -8.13
C PHE A 115 -2.93 -20.53 -8.18
N VAL A 116 -3.39 -21.15 -9.26
CA VAL A 116 -4.80 -21.53 -9.44
C VAL A 116 -4.97 -23.01 -9.12
N PRO A 117 -5.74 -23.37 -8.06
CA PRO A 117 -5.96 -24.77 -7.71
C PRO A 117 -6.64 -25.56 -8.84
N PRO A 118 -6.20 -26.79 -9.15
CA PRO A 118 -6.72 -27.58 -10.26
C PRO A 118 -8.05 -28.28 -9.89
N VAL A 119 -9.09 -27.49 -9.63
CA VAL A 119 -10.45 -28.00 -9.33
C VAL A 119 -11.34 -27.92 -10.57
N PRO A 120 -12.24 -28.89 -10.81
CA PRO A 120 -13.18 -28.83 -11.94
C PRO A 120 -13.98 -27.52 -11.94
N GLY A 121 -14.07 -26.88 -13.11
CA GLY A 121 -14.81 -25.63 -13.31
C GLY A 121 -14.06 -24.34 -12.93
N ILE A 122 -12.77 -24.42 -12.58
CA ILE A 122 -11.96 -23.24 -12.25
C ILE A 122 -11.72 -22.30 -13.45
N ASP A 123 -11.98 -22.78 -14.66
CA ASP A 123 -11.87 -22.07 -15.94
C ASP A 123 -13.20 -21.45 -16.41
N LYS A 124 -14.26 -21.51 -15.60
CA LYS A 124 -15.56 -20.90 -15.92
C LYS A 124 -15.49 -19.38 -15.99
N THR A 125 -16.37 -18.80 -16.81
CA THR A 125 -16.62 -17.35 -16.80
C THR A 125 -17.08 -16.91 -15.41
N GLY A 126 -16.46 -15.86 -14.88
CA GLY A 126 -16.69 -15.37 -13.51
C GLY A 126 -15.66 -15.85 -12.48
N VAL A 127 -14.66 -16.63 -12.90
CA VAL A 127 -13.45 -16.92 -12.10
C VAL A 127 -12.31 -16.02 -12.55
N PHE A 128 -11.74 -15.27 -11.61
CA PHE A 128 -10.65 -14.33 -11.84
C PHE A 128 -9.45 -14.64 -10.94
N VAL A 129 -8.30 -14.08 -11.27
CA VAL A 129 -7.14 -13.99 -10.39
C VAL A 129 -6.95 -12.54 -9.94
N TYR A 130 -6.11 -12.32 -8.94
CA TYR A 130 -5.82 -10.97 -8.43
C TYR A 130 -4.32 -10.69 -8.54
N ARG A 131 -3.87 -10.06 -9.64
CA ARG A 131 -2.44 -9.82 -9.86
C ARG A 131 -2.13 -8.59 -10.71
N THR A 132 -2.67 -8.45 -11.91
CA THR A 132 -2.39 -7.35 -12.85
C THR A 132 -3.50 -6.30 -12.84
N ILE A 133 -3.26 -5.12 -13.44
CA ILE A 133 -4.33 -4.12 -13.64
C ILE A 133 -5.42 -4.68 -14.56
N GLU A 134 -5.05 -5.45 -15.60
CA GLU A 134 -6.03 -6.15 -16.45
C GLU A 134 -6.92 -7.10 -15.65
N ASP A 135 -6.36 -7.81 -14.66
CA ASP A 135 -7.16 -8.67 -13.80
C ASP A 135 -8.15 -7.84 -12.96
N LEU A 136 -7.74 -6.67 -12.47
CA LEU A 136 -8.60 -5.79 -11.69
C LEU A 136 -9.72 -5.20 -12.56
N ASP A 137 -9.40 -4.74 -13.77
CA ASP A 137 -10.39 -4.24 -14.73
C ASP A 137 -11.43 -5.32 -15.05
N ALA A 138 -10.99 -6.56 -15.26
CA ALA A 138 -11.90 -7.68 -15.52
C ALA A 138 -12.80 -8.00 -14.31
N ILE A 139 -12.27 -7.91 -13.08
CA ILE A 139 -13.06 -8.06 -11.85
C ILE A 139 -14.10 -6.94 -11.75
N ILE A 140 -13.70 -5.68 -11.98
CA ILE A 140 -14.60 -4.52 -11.90
C ILE A 140 -15.71 -4.66 -12.94
N GLU A 141 -15.37 -4.92 -14.21
CA GLU A 141 -16.35 -5.06 -15.29
C GLU A 141 -17.35 -6.19 -15.00
N TYR A 142 -16.88 -7.33 -14.49
CA TYR A 142 -17.77 -8.45 -14.20
C TYR A 142 -18.58 -8.23 -12.91
N SER A 143 -18.14 -7.35 -12.02
CA SER A 143 -18.83 -7.07 -10.75
C SER A 143 -20.20 -6.41 -10.93
N ASP A 144 -20.40 -5.65 -12.01
CA ASP A 144 -21.65 -4.91 -12.30
C ASP A 144 -22.90 -5.82 -12.39
N GLN A 145 -22.70 -7.10 -12.72
CA GLN A 145 -23.77 -8.11 -12.82
C GLN A 145 -23.80 -9.09 -11.65
N CYS A 146 -22.93 -8.91 -10.65
CA CYS A 146 -22.81 -9.79 -9.50
C CYS A 146 -23.46 -9.18 -8.26
N LYS A 147 -23.89 -10.02 -7.33
CA LYS A 147 -24.30 -9.61 -5.97
C LYS A 147 -23.42 -10.21 -4.90
N THR A 148 -22.86 -11.37 -5.19
CA THR A 148 -22.12 -12.20 -4.25
C THR A 148 -20.80 -12.65 -4.87
N ALA A 149 -19.73 -12.62 -4.09
CA ALA A 149 -18.41 -13.05 -4.55
C ALA A 149 -17.64 -13.82 -3.47
N ALA A 150 -16.84 -14.78 -3.89
CA ALA A 150 -15.93 -15.52 -3.01
C ALA A 150 -14.47 -15.30 -3.37
N VAL A 151 -13.62 -15.12 -2.36
CA VAL A 151 -12.16 -15.19 -2.52
C VAL A 151 -11.67 -16.55 -2.05
N ILE A 152 -10.93 -17.26 -2.90
CA ILE A 152 -10.23 -18.49 -2.52
C ILE A 152 -8.86 -18.11 -1.96
N GLY A 153 -8.70 -18.23 -0.64
CA GLY A 153 -7.48 -17.91 0.10
C GLY A 153 -7.72 -16.83 1.16
N GLY A 154 -7.40 -17.13 2.41
CA GLY A 154 -7.42 -16.24 3.58
C GLY A 154 -6.03 -15.77 3.99
N GLY A 155 -5.11 -15.68 3.02
CA GLY A 155 -3.81 -15.04 3.18
C GLY A 155 -3.86 -13.53 2.92
N LEU A 156 -2.69 -12.89 2.85
CA LEU A 156 -2.53 -11.44 2.71
C LEU A 156 -3.30 -10.89 1.50
N LEU A 157 -2.92 -11.34 0.30
CA LEU A 157 -3.55 -10.94 -0.96
C LEU A 157 -5.01 -11.36 -1.03
N GLY A 158 -5.40 -12.44 -0.36
CA GLY A 158 -6.79 -12.90 -0.34
C GLY A 158 -7.68 -11.97 0.47
N LEU A 159 -7.20 -11.49 1.61
CA LEU A 159 -7.91 -10.50 2.42
C LEU A 159 -7.94 -9.11 1.77
N GLU A 160 -6.90 -8.75 1.01
CA GLU A 160 -6.91 -7.54 0.16
C GLU A 160 -7.91 -7.65 -0.99
N ALA A 161 -7.94 -8.79 -1.69
CA ALA A 161 -8.95 -9.05 -2.73
C ALA A 161 -10.37 -9.04 -2.13
N ALA A 162 -10.56 -9.55 -0.92
CA ALA A 162 -11.85 -9.48 -0.24
C ALA A 162 -12.26 -8.04 0.06
N LYS A 163 -11.30 -7.17 0.43
CA LYS A 163 -11.57 -5.74 0.60
C LYS A 163 -12.04 -5.10 -0.70
N ALA A 164 -11.36 -5.41 -1.81
CA ALA A 164 -11.70 -4.90 -3.13
C ALA A 164 -13.15 -5.27 -3.52
N LEU A 165 -13.57 -6.51 -3.27
CA LEU A 165 -14.95 -6.95 -3.54
C LEU A 165 -15.99 -6.25 -2.64
N VAL A 166 -15.64 -5.97 -1.38
CA VAL A 166 -16.47 -5.14 -0.50
C VAL A 166 -16.60 -3.71 -1.02
N ASP A 167 -15.53 -3.12 -1.54
CA ASP A 167 -15.55 -1.77 -2.13
C ASP A 167 -16.37 -1.70 -3.43
N LEU A 168 -16.51 -2.85 -4.12
CA LEU A 168 -17.46 -3.03 -5.23
C LEU A 168 -18.90 -3.31 -4.78
N ASN A 169 -19.20 -3.22 -3.48
CA ASN A 169 -20.51 -3.47 -2.89
C ASN A 169 -21.04 -4.90 -3.07
N LEU A 170 -20.14 -5.88 -3.18
CA LEU A 170 -20.50 -7.30 -3.26
C LEU A 170 -20.57 -7.93 -1.88
N GLU A 171 -21.57 -8.78 -1.66
CA GLU A 171 -21.58 -9.68 -0.50
C GLU A 171 -20.38 -10.64 -0.61
N THR A 172 -19.40 -10.46 0.27
CA THR A 172 -18.07 -11.04 0.09
C THR A 172 -17.83 -12.19 1.06
N HIS A 173 -17.35 -13.31 0.50
CA HIS A 173 -16.98 -14.51 1.23
C HIS A 173 -15.48 -14.76 1.10
N VAL A 174 -14.82 -15.19 2.17
CA VAL A 174 -13.44 -15.69 2.12
C VAL A 174 -13.45 -17.17 2.43
N VAL A 175 -12.94 -17.98 1.50
CA VAL A 175 -12.85 -19.43 1.61
C VAL A 175 -11.38 -19.80 1.84
N GLU A 176 -11.07 -20.28 3.04
CA GLU A 176 -9.72 -20.70 3.42
C GLU A 176 -9.69 -22.20 3.73
N PHE A 177 -8.71 -22.88 3.15
CA PHE A 177 -8.47 -24.29 3.35
C PHE A 177 -7.96 -24.59 4.77
N ALA A 178 -7.09 -23.73 5.28
CA ALA A 178 -6.52 -23.83 6.60
C ALA A 178 -7.56 -23.60 7.71
N PRO A 179 -7.28 -24.04 8.95
CA PRO A 179 -8.16 -23.81 10.10
C PRO A 179 -8.13 -22.37 10.61
N ARG A 180 -7.34 -21.49 10.00
CA ARG A 180 -7.13 -20.09 10.43
C ARG A 180 -6.72 -19.21 9.25
N LEU A 181 -6.95 -17.91 9.39
CA LEU A 181 -6.46 -16.87 8.47
C LEU A 181 -4.94 -16.68 8.63
N MET A 182 -4.30 -16.21 7.56
CA MET A 182 -2.86 -15.91 7.50
C MET A 182 -1.99 -16.98 8.20
N PRO A 183 -2.15 -18.28 7.83
CA PRO A 183 -1.57 -19.39 8.59
C PRO A 183 -0.04 -19.39 8.63
N ARG A 184 0.61 -18.63 7.74
CA ARG A 184 2.07 -18.45 7.65
C ARG A 184 2.60 -17.29 8.52
N GLN A 185 1.74 -16.40 9.01
CA GLN A 185 2.14 -15.18 9.71
C GLN A 185 1.62 -15.12 11.14
N ILE A 186 0.41 -15.62 11.41
CA ILE A 186 -0.23 -15.50 12.73
C ILE A 186 -0.69 -16.84 13.29
N ASP A 187 -0.72 -16.92 14.62
CA ASP A 187 -1.23 -18.06 15.36
C ASP A 187 -2.76 -18.05 15.47
N GLN A 188 -3.32 -19.07 16.13
CA GLN A 188 -4.77 -19.23 16.19
C GLN A 188 -5.45 -18.04 16.86
N THR A 189 -4.94 -17.59 18.01
CA THR A 189 -5.53 -16.47 18.75
C THR A 189 -5.46 -15.19 17.92
N GLY A 190 -4.32 -14.89 17.30
CA GLY A 190 -4.21 -13.74 16.39
C GLY A 190 -5.20 -13.82 15.23
N SER A 191 -5.40 -15.01 14.66
CA SER A 191 -6.39 -15.22 13.60
C SER A 191 -7.83 -15.04 14.08
N ASP A 192 -8.17 -15.42 15.30
CA ASP A 192 -9.54 -15.28 15.82
C ASP A 192 -9.88 -13.78 16.02
N PHE A 193 -8.91 -13.00 16.48
CA PHE A 193 -9.03 -11.53 16.57
C PHE A 193 -9.16 -10.88 15.19
N LEU A 194 -8.32 -11.28 14.24
CA LEU A 194 -8.38 -10.79 12.85
C LEU A 194 -9.74 -11.14 12.22
N ARG A 195 -10.18 -12.38 12.38
CA ARG A 195 -11.47 -12.86 11.89
C ARG A 195 -12.62 -12.01 12.42
N SER A 196 -12.65 -11.75 13.72
CA SER A 196 -13.71 -10.96 14.36
C SER A 196 -13.79 -9.55 13.76
N LYS A 197 -12.64 -8.89 13.58
CA LYS A 197 -12.55 -7.56 12.95
C LYS A 197 -13.00 -7.57 11.48
N ILE A 198 -12.68 -8.62 10.73
CA ILE A 198 -13.06 -8.73 9.32
C ILE A 198 -14.56 -9.02 9.17
N GLU A 199 -15.13 -9.85 10.05
CA GLU A 199 -16.58 -10.12 10.06
C GLU A 199 -17.39 -8.87 10.44
N GLU A 200 -16.86 -7.96 11.26
CA GLU A 200 -17.43 -6.62 11.52
C GLU A 200 -17.53 -5.76 10.25
N LEU A 201 -16.72 -6.04 9.23
CA LEU A 201 -16.71 -5.37 7.93
C LEU A 201 -17.57 -6.10 6.89
N ALA A 202 -18.52 -6.91 7.35
CA ALA A 202 -19.49 -7.66 6.55
C ALA A 202 -18.89 -8.72 5.60
N VAL A 203 -17.65 -9.16 5.85
CA VAL A 203 -17.05 -10.29 5.13
C VAL A 203 -17.34 -11.60 5.86
N LYS A 204 -17.81 -12.61 5.12
CA LYS A 204 -18.13 -13.94 5.67
C LYS A 204 -16.94 -14.88 5.52
N ILE A 205 -16.37 -15.33 6.64
CA ILE A 205 -15.17 -16.19 6.63
C ILE A 205 -15.55 -17.68 6.77
N HIS A 206 -15.05 -18.50 5.85
CA HIS A 206 -15.24 -19.95 5.79
C HIS A 206 -13.90 -20.66 5.90
N LEU A 207 -13.53 -21.07 7.10
CA LEU A 207 -12.30 -21.82 7.39
C LEU A 207 -12.52 -23.32 7.21
N ASN A 208 -11.44 -24.09 7.05
CA ASN A 208 -11.48 -25.53 6.81
C ASN A 208 -12.32 -25.93 5.58
N LYS A 209 -12.40 -25.06 4.56
CA LYS A 209 -13.18 -25.32 3.35
C LYS A 209 -12.27 -25.74 2.20
N ASN A 210 -12.38 -27.02 1.83
CA ASN A 210 -11.72 -27.57 0.65
C ASN A 210 -12.67 -27.55 -0.55
N THR A 211 -12.42 -26.67 -1.50
CA THR A 211 -13.19 -26.56 -2.75
C THR A 211 -13.03 -27.82 -3.59
N ARG A 212 -14.13 -28.53 -3.82
CA ARG A 212 -14.16 -29.73 -4.66
C ARG A 212 -14.37 -29.39 -6.13
N GLN A 213 -15.28 -28.45 -6.43
CA GLN A 213 -15.58 -28.00 -7.79
C GLN A 213 -16.26 -26.62 -7.77
N ILE A 214 -16.12 -25.89 -8.88
CA ILE A 214 -16.91 -24.69 -9.16
C ILE A 214 -18.13 -25.10 -9.99
N VAL A 215 -19.33 -24.78 -9.49
CA VAL A 215 -20.60 -25.17 -10.11
C VAL A 215 -21.16 -24.05 -10.99
N GLY A 216 -21.93 -24.44 -12.00
CA GLY A 216 -22.62 -23.52 -12.91
C GLY A 216 -22.50 -23.92 -14.39
N ASN A 217 -23.49 -23.49 -15.18
CA ASN A 217 -23.58 -23.78 -16.60
C ASN A 217 -22.98 -22.63 -17.43
N GLY A 218 -21.74 -22.79 -17.89
CA GLY A 218 -20.99 -21.75 -18.61
C GLY A 218 -20.33 -20.72 -17.69
N SER A 219 -21.08 -20.14 -16.76
CA SER A 219 -20.58 -19.19 -15.75
C SER A 219 -20.67 -19.74 -14.32
N VAL A 220 -19.96 -19.09 -13.39
CA VAL A 220 -20.02 -19.38 -11.95
C VAL A 220 -21.44 -19.18 -11.42
N GLN A 221 -21.92 -20.14 -10.63
CA GLN A 221 -23.15 -20.05 -9.83
C GLN A 221 -22.93 -20.47 -8.36
N GLY A 222 -21.72 -20.95 -8.04
CA GLY A 222 -21.34 -21.33 -6.70
C GLY A 222 -20.13 -22.25 -6.62
N MET A 223 -19.87 -22.70 -5.41
CA MET A 223 -18.78 -23.60 -5.05
C MET A 223 -19.35 -24.80 -4.30
N ALA A 224 -18.89 -26.00 -4.62
CA ALA A 224 -19.17 -27.20 -3.83
C ALA A 224 -17.90 -27.67 -3.13
N PHE A 225 -18.02 -28.00 -1.85
CA PHE A 225 -16.89 -28.37 -1.00
C PHE A 225 -16.79 -29.88 -0.78
N ALA A 226 -15.65 -30.32 -0.25
CA ALA A 226 -15.39 -31.73 0.05
C ALA A 226 -16.28 -32.29 1.18
N ASP A 227 -16.79 -31.43 2.06
CA ASP A 227 -17.72 -31.79 3.15
C ASP A 227 -19.19 -31.81 2.70
N GLU A 228 -19.44 -31.82 1.37
CA GLU A 228 -20.75 -31.80 0.73
C GLU A 228 -21.56 -30.51 0.91
N SER A 229 -21.03 -29.52 1.64
CA SER A 229 -21.64 -28.19 1.69
C SER A 229 -21.42 -27.42 0.38
N GLU A 230 -22.30 -26.44 0.15
CA GLU A 230 -22.27 -25.58 -1.03
C GLU A 230 -22.33 -24.11 -0.62
N LEU A 231 -21.75 -23.25 -1.46
CA LEU A 231 -21.80 -21.80 -1.33
C LEU A 231 -22.22 -21.20 -2.68
N THR A 232 -23.39 -20.56 -2.72
CA THR A 232 -23.85 -19.82 -3.90
C THR A 232 -23.11 -18.49 -4.00
N VAL A 233 -22.43 -18.27 -5.11
CA VAL A 233 -21.74 -17.01 -5.45
C VAL A 233 -21.78 -16.78 -6.96
N ASP A 234 -21.74 -15.51 -7.37
CA ASP A 234 -21.78 -15.11 -8.79
C ASP A 234 -20.38 -14.93 -9.39
N MET A 235 -19.40 -14.62 -8.54
CA MET A 235 -18.00 -14.36 -8.90
C MET A 235 -17.04 -15.07 -7.94
N ILE A 236 -15.90 -15.51 -8.46
CA ILE A 236 -14.80 -16.05 -7.66
C ILE A 236 -13.50 -15.32 -8.00
N VAL A 237 -12.74 -14.92 -6.99
CA VAL A 237 -11.37 -14.41 -7.13
C VAL A 237 -10.40 -15.39 -6.46
N VAL A 238 -9.40 -15.85 -7.20
CA VAL A 238 -8.43 -16.84 -6.72
C VAL A 238 -7.18 -16.14 -6.20
N SER A 239 -6.86 -16.38 -4.92
CA SER A 239 -5.70 -15.85 -4.21
C SER A 239 -5.07 -16.93 -3.30
N ALA A 240 -4.75 -18.07 -3.90
CA ALA A 240 -4.26 -19.26 -3.19
C ALA A 240 -2.72 -19.35 -3.11
N GLY A 241 -2.02 -18.25 -3.34
CA GLY A 241 -0.55 -18.16 -3.40
C GLY A 241 -0.01 -17.88 -4.80
N ILE A 242 1.31 -17.98 -4.95
CA ILE A 242 2.02 -17.67 -6.19
C ILE A 242 3.00 -18.79 -6.58
N ARG A 243 3.34 -18.85 -7.88
CA ARG A 243 4.35 -19.74 -8.46
C ARG A 243 5.40 -18.93 -9.21
N PRO A 244 6.70 -19.15 -8.97
CA PRO A 244 7.77 -18.50 -9.74
C PRO A 244 7.59 -18.72 -11.24
N ARG A 245 7.84 -17.70 -12.04
CA ARG A 245 7.86 -17.79 -13.50
C ARG A 245 9.23 -18.21 -14.01
N ASP A 246 9.47 -19.51 -13.99
CA ASP A 246 10.73 -20.14 -14.40
C ASP A 246 10.68 -20.79 -15.78
N GLU A 247 9.58 -20.62 -16.53
CA GLU A 247 9.34 -21.32 -17.79
C GLU A 247 10.43 -20.99 -18.82
N LEU A 248 10.81 -19.71 -18.93
CA LEU A 248 11.86 -19.25 -19.84
C LEU A 248 13.24 -19.79 -19.45
N ALA A 249 13.54 -19.84 -18.15
CA ALA A 249 14.80 -20.40 -17.64
C ALA A 249 14.88 -21.90 -17.91
N ARG A 250 13.76 -22.62 -17.72
CA ARG A 250 13.64 -24.05 -17.98
C ARG A 250 13.82 -24.36 -19.46
N SER A 251 13.20 -23.60 -20.36
CA SER A 251 13.39 -23.77 -21.81
C SER A 251 14.81 -23.43 -22.26
N ALA A 252 15.47 -22.48 -21.58
CA ALA A 252 16.87 -22.12 -21.82
C ALA A 252 17.87 -23.11 -21.16
N GLY A 253 17.40 -24.19 -20.54
CA GLY A 253 18.27 -25.18 -19.89
C GLY A 253 19.04 -24.65 -18.68
N LEU A 254 18.49 -23.66 -17.97
CA LEU A 254 19.01 -23.21 -16.69
C LEU A 254 18.52 -24.12 -15.55
N THR A 255 19.31 -24.21 -14.48
CA THR A 255 18.93 -24.96 -13.29
C THR A 255 17.76 -24.29 -12.59
N VAL A 256 16.70 -25.06 -12.34
CA VAL A 256 15.48 -24.63 -11.65
C VAL A 256 15.18 -25.60 -10.52
N GLY A 257 14.54 -25.12 -9.45
CA GLY A 257 14.17 -25.95 -8.30
C GLY A 257 13.07 -26.95 -8.63
N GLU A 258 13.00 -28.05 -7.86
CA GLU A 258 11.96 -29.09 -8.02
C GLU A 258 10.54 -28.55 -7.83
N ARG A 259 10.38 -27.54 -6.98
CA ARG A 259 9.09 -26.87 -6.71
C ARG A 259 8.90 -25.57 -7.49
N GLY A 260 9.80 -25.31 -8.43
CA GLY A 260 9.90 -24.08 -9.22
C GLY A 260 10.91 -23.08 -8.66
N GLY A 261 11.18 -22.05 -9.46
CA GLY A 261 12.15 -20.99 -9.19
C GLY A 261 13.51 -21.25 -9.84
N ILE A 262 14.14 -20.17 -10.32
CA ILE A 262 15.43 -20.18 -11.01
C ILE A 262 16.53 -20.21 -9.96
N LEU A 263 17.35 -21.26 -9.94
CA LEU A 263 18.39 -21.39 -8.93
C LEU A 263 19.46 -20.32 -9.12
N VAL A 264 19.76 -19.56 -8.07
CA VAL A 264 20.81 -18.54 -8.07
C VAL A 264 21.79 -18.69 -6.91
N ASN A 265 23.03 -18.25 -7.14
CA ASN A 265 24.05 -18.08 -6.09
C ASN A 265 23.88 -16.75 -5.34
N ASP A 266 24.77 -16.45 -4.40
CA ASP A 266 24.73 -15.20 -3.60
C ASP A 266 24.98 -13.93 -4.44
N GLU A 267 25.53 -14.08 -5.64
CA GLU A 267 25.77 -12.99 -6.61
C GLU A 267 24.57 -12.79 -7.55
N MET A 268 23.48 -13.54 -7.34
CA MET A 268 22.28 -13.58 -8.17
C MET A 268 22.48 -14.20 -9.56
N GLN A 269 23.62 -14.85 -9.81
CA GLN A 269 23.89 -15.57 -11.06
C GLN A 269 23.17 -16.92 -11.07
N THR A 270 22.69 -17.32 -12.25
CA THR A 270 22.11 -18.63 -12.49
C THR A 270 23.20 -19.69 -12.77
N SER A 271 22.82 -20.86 -13.25
CA SER A 271 23.77 -21.85 -13.78
C SER A 271 24.57 -21.37 -15.00
N ASP A 272 24.15 -20.25 -15.62
CA ASP A 272 24.90 -19.54 -16.65
C ASP A 272 25.44 -18.21 -16.07
N PRO A 273 26.76 -17.95 -16.12
CA PRO A 273 27.36 -16.73 -15.55
C PRO A 273 26.99 -15.43 -16.28
N ASP A 274 26.39 -15.54 -17.47
CA ASP A 274 25.87 -14.39 -18.23
C ASP A 274 24.39 -14.11 -17.93
N ILE A 275 23.73 -14.96 -17.12
CA ILE A 275 22.30 -14.82 -16.81
C ILE A 275 22.11 -14.75 -15.30
N TYR A 276 21.42 -13.70 -14.85
CA TYR A 276 21.05 -13.44 -13.47
C TYR A 276 19.54 -13.62 -13.30
N ALA A 277 19.09 -13.89 -12.07
CA ALA A 277 17.67 -13.86 -11.75
C ALA A 277 17.41 -13.16 -10.41
N ILE A 278 16.37 -12.33 -10.34
CA ILE A 278 16.04 -11.50 -9.19
C ILE A 278 14.53 -11.47 -8.91
N GLY A 279 14.15 -11.23 -7.66
CA GLY A 279 12.74 -11.16 -7.25
C GLY A 279 12.08 -12.53 -7.09
N GLU A 280 10.76 -12.60 -7.27
CA GLU A 280 9.97 -13.80 -6.97
C GLU A 280 10.29 -15.01 -7.87
N CYS A 281 10.94 -14.81 -9.01
CA CYS A 281 11.38 -15.91 -9.87
C CYS A 281 12.66 -16.57 -9.37
N ALA A 282 13.44 -15.92 -8.51
CA ALA A 282 14.73 -16.40 -8.03
C ALA A 282 14.56 -17.34 -6.82
N LEU A 283 15.26 -18.47 -6.89
CA LEU A 283 15.41 -19.45 -5.81
C LEU A 283 16.81 -19.33 -5.22
N HIS A 284 16.93 -18.63 -4.09
CA HIS A 284 18.20 -18.40 -3.40
C HIS A 284 18.21 -19.19 -2.08
N GLY A 285 19.23 -20.03 -1.86
CA GLY A 285 19.33 -20.81 -0.62
C GLY A 285 18.11 -21.71 -0.33
N ASN A 286 17.48 -22.25 -1.38
CA ASN A 286 16.21 -23.01 -1.31
C ASN A 286 15.01 -22.20 -0.78
N MET A 287 15.07 -20.87 -0.88
CA MET A 287 14.04 -19.93 -0.48
C MET A 287 13.60 -19.06 -1.65
N ILE A 288 12.28 -18.83 -1.75
CA ILE A 288 11.66 -17.90 -2.69
C ILE A 288 11.06 -16.77 -1.86
N TYR A 289 11.43 -15.53 -2.19
CA TYR A 289 11.01 -14.36 -1.44
C TYR A 289 9.83 -13.68 -2.15
N GLY A 290 8.64 -13.79 -1.55
CA GLY A 290 7.40 -13.17 -2.04
C GLY A 290 7.15 -11.75 -1.50
N LEU A 291 8.23 -11.01 -1.20
CA LEU A 291 8.16 -9.65 -0.65
C LEU A 291 9.03 -8.71 -1.49
N VAL A 292 8.61 -7.45 -1.60
CA VAL A 292 9.29 -6.43 -2.40
C VAL A 292 10.70 -6.11 -1.88
N ALA A 293 10.87 -6.05 -0.55
CA ALA A 293 12.15 -5.69 0.08
C ALA A 293 13.30 -6.67 -0.26
N PRO A 294 13.14 -8.00 -0.11
CA PRO A 294 14.11 -8.96 -0.62
C PRO A 294 14.39 -8.78 -2.12
N GLY A 295 13.35 -8.59 -2.94
CA GLY A 295 13.52 -8.39 -4.38
C GLY A 295 14.36 -7.16 -4.72
N TYR A 296 14.18 -6.05 -4.00
CA TYR A 296 14.97 -4.84 -4.19
C TYR A 296 16.44 -5.03 -3.78
N ARG A 297 16.72 -5.81 -2.73
CA ARG A 297 18.10 -6.19 -2.35
C ARG A 297 18.75 -7.10 -3.38
N MET A 298 18.00 -8.05 -3.96
CA MET A 298 18.45 -8.86 -5.09
C MET A 298 18.78 -7.99 -6.29
N ALA A 299 17.91 -7.02 -6.61
CA ALA A 299 18.14 -6.06 -7.70
C ALA A 299 19.40 -5.23 -7.48
N GLU A 300 19.62 -4.71 -6.27
CA GLU A 300 20.85 -3.97 -5.93
C GLU A 300 22.10 -4.86 -6.04
N THR A 301 22.03 -6.09 -5.52
CA THR A 301 23.14 -7.06 -5.58
C THR A 301 23.52 -7.37 -7.02
N ALA A 302 22.54 -7.70 -7.87
CA ALA A 302 22.77 -7.98 -9.29
C ALA A 302 23.32 -6.75 -10.03
N ALA A 303 22.81 -5.55 -9.73
CA ALA A 303 23.27 -4.31 -10.37
C ALA A 303 24.74 -4.03 -10.07
N ARG A 304 25.17 -4.18 -8.81
CA ARG A 304 26.56 -4.03 -8.37
C ARG A 304 27.48 -5.11 -8.93
N GLN A 305 27.02 -6.37 -8.93
CA GLN A 305 27.77 -7.49 -9.52
C GLN A 305 28.04 -7.29 -11.02
N LEU A 306 27.06 -6.80 -11.78
CA LEU A 306 27.23 -6.47 -13.20
C LEU A 306 28.22 -5.32 -13.46
N LEU A 307 28.51 -4.52 -12.42
CA LEU A 307 29.52 -3.46 -12.41
C LEU A 307 30.84 -3.90 -11.76
N ALA A 308 31.03 -5.20 -11.55
CA ALA A 308 32.21 -5.82 -10.96
C ALA A 308 32.51 -5.38 -9.51
N GLU A 309 31.48 -5.04 -8.74
CA GLU A 309 31.59 -4.85 -7.28
C GLU A 309 31.36 -6.18 -6.53
N GLU A 310 32.16 -6.43 -5.49
CA GLU A 310 32.04 -7.62 -4.65
C GLU A 310 30.91 -7.45 -3.61
N VAL A 311 29.71 -7.92 -3.94
CA VAL A 311 28.55 -7.91 -3.03
C VAL A 311 27.79 -9.24 -3.06
N ALA A 312 27.26 -9.66 -1.91
CA ALA A 312 26.52 -10.91 -1.79
C ALA A 312 25.15 -10.67 -1.17
N PHE A 313 24.14 -11.34 -1.72
CA PHE A 313 22.83 -11.47 -1.09
C PHE A 313 22.86 -12.63 -0.11
N THR A 314 22.72 -12.33 1.18
CA THR A 314 22.82 -13.31 2.28
C THR A 314 21.45 -13.73 2.81
N GLY A 315 20.40 -13.55 1.99
CA GLY A 315 19.02 -13.73 2.40
C GLY A 315 18.37 -12.45 2.92
N ALA A 316 17.11 -12.56 3.32
CA ALA A 316 16.34 -11.43 3.82
C ALA A 316 15.37 -11.83 4.94
N ASP A 317 15.14 -10.89 5.84
CA ASP A 317 14.11 -11.03 6.86
C ASP A 317 12.71 -11.04 6.23
N MET A 318 11.83 -11.89 6.78
CA MET A 318 10.47 -12.10 6.30
C MET A 318 9.41 -11.42 7.17
N SER A 319 9.84 -10.56 8.11
CA SER A 319 8.92 -9.77 8.91
C SER A 319 8.10 -8.86 8.02
N THR A 320 6.82 -8.72 8.38
CA THR A 320 5.86 -7.97 7.57
C THR A 320 4.91 -7.21 8.48
N LYS A 321 4.52 -6.01 8.04
CA LYS A 321 3.44 -5.21 8.61
C LYS A 321 2.52 -4.82 7.47
N LEU A 322 1.24 -5.09 7.64
CA LEU A 322 0.22 -4.94 6.63
C LEU A 322 -1.03 -4.34 7.25
N LYS A 323 -1.82 -3.66 6.42
CA LYS A 323 -3.12 -3.14 6.81
C LYS A 323 -4.19 -3.83 5.98
N LEU A 324 -4.81 -4.84 6.57
CA LEU A 324 -5.79 -5.70 5.91
C LEU A 324 -7.18 -5.21 6.30
N MET A 325 -7.91 -4.66 5.34
CA MET A 325 -9.25 -4.11 5.59
C MET A 325 -9.31 -3.05 6.69
N GLY A 326 -8.24 -2.27 6.86
CA GLY A 326 -8.16 -1.29 7.95
C GLY A 326 -7.68 -1.85 9.29
N VAL A 327 -7.44 -3.16 9.38
CA VAL A 327 -6.88 -3.84 10.55
C VAL A 327 -5.36 -3.97 10.37
N ASP A 328 -4.59 -3.45 11.33
CA ASP A 328 -3.15 -3.64 11.34
C ASP A 328 -2.79 -5.08 11.75
N VAL A 329 -1.97 -5.74 10.94
CA VAL A 329 -1.42 -7.07 11.21
C VAL A 329 0.06 -7.06 10.95
N ALA A 330 0.84 -7.53 11.92
CA ALA A 330 2.27 -7.68 11.76
C ALA A 330 2.80 -8.99 12.34
N SER A 331 3.86 -9.51 11.71
CA SER A 331 4.59 -10.69 12.14
C SER A 331 6.08 -10.41 12.03
N ILE A 332 6.84 -10.78 13.05
CA ILE A 332 8.30 -10.61 13.12
C ILE A 332 8.97 -11.95 13.38
N GLY A 333 10.04 -12.26 12.63
CA GLY A 333 10.93 -13.39 12.90
C GLY A 333 10.22 -14.73 13.15
N ASN A 334 10.65 -15.45 14.19
CA ASN A 334 10.04 -16.71 14.64
C ASN A 334 8.80 -16.47 15.50
N ALA A 335 7.75 -15.92 14.87
CA ALA A 335 6.49 -15.55 15.51
C ALA A 335 5.74 -16.72 16.18
N PHE A 336 6.00 -17.96 15.74
CA PHE A 336 5.35 -19.18 16.23
C PHE A 336 6.09 -19.88 17.38
N ALA A 337 7.20 -19.32 17.86
CA ALA A 337 8.02 -19.93 18.91
C ALA A 337 8.49 -21.35 18.57
N ASN A 338 8.83 -21.60 17.30
CA ASN A 338 9.35 -22.90 16.89
C ASN A 338 10.72 -23.16 17.55
N GLY A 339 10.85 -24.27 18.29
CA GLY A 339 12.10 -24.69 18.94
C GLY A 339 12.00 -24.77 20.48
N SER A 340 13.05 -25.27 21.13
CA SER A 340 13.06 -25.50 22.58
C SER A 340 13.43 -24.25 23.41
N ASP A 341 14.16 -23.32 22.81
CA ASP A 341 14.61 -22.07 23.43
C ASP A 341 13.65 -20.93 23.09
N SER A 342 12.43 -20.98 23.62
CA SER A 342 11.43 -19.92 23.42
C SER A 342 10.57 -19.75 24.67
N ALA A 343 10.35 -18.49 25.04
CA ALA A 343 9.38 -18.04 26.03
C ALA A 343 8.42 -17.05 25.36
N GLU A 344 7.16 -17.03 25.81
CA GLU A 344 6.11 -16.23 25.19
C GLU A 344 5.47 -15.28 26.21
N VAL A 345 5.16 -14.07 25.77
CA VAL A 345 4.32 -13.11 26.49
C VAL A 345 3.19 -12.69 25.56
N THR A 346 1.96 -12.79 26.03
CA THR A 346 0.76 -12.49 25.23
C THR A 346 -0.13 -11.46 25.92
N PHE A 347 -0.62 -10.50 25.16
CA PHE A 347 -1.63 -9.54 25.55
C PHE A 347 -2.84 -9.69 24.62
N ALA A 348 -4.03 -9.83 25.20
CA ALA A 348 -5.28 -9.97 24.46
C ALA A 348 -6.35 -9.07 25.07
N ASN A 349 -6.87 -8.13 24.28
CA ASN A 349 -7.96 -7.24 24.65
C ASN A 349 -9.10 -7.39 23.63
N SER A 350 -10.06 -8.27 23.93
CA SER A 350 -11.20 -8.55 23.06
C SER A 350 -12.12 -7.36 22.85
N HIS A 351 -12.18 -6.41 23.80
CA HIS A 351 -13.01 -5.21 23.66
C HIS A 351 -12.43 -4.23 22.64
N ALA A 352 -11.11 -4.00 22.67
CA ALA A 352 -10.42 -3.22 21.65
C ALA A 352 -10.22 -4.01 20.35
N GLY A 353 -10.27 -5.34 20.43
CA GLY A 353 -9.92 -6.26 19.36
C GLY A 353 -8.42 -6.21 19.02
N VAL A 354 -7.59 -6.15 20.08
CA VAL A 354 -6.14 -6.10 19.98
C VAL A 354 -5.53 -7.37 20.55
N TYR A 355 -4.64 -8.00 19.78
CA TYR A 355 -3.85 -9.14 20.21
C TYR A 355 -2.37 -8.89 19.90
N LYS A 356 -1.51 -9.08 20.90
CA LYS A 356 -0.06 -8.92 20.77
C LYS A 356 0.64 -10.10 21.43
N LYS A 357 1.70 -10.60 20.79
CA LYS A 357 2.53 -11.69 21.28
C LYS A 357 3.99 -11.37 21.02
N LEU A 358 4.83 -11.65 22.02
CA LEU A 358 6.28 -11.64 21.92
C LEU A 358 6.78 -13.07 22.07
N VAL A 359 7.77 -13.43 21.25
CA VAL A 359 8.55 -14.66 21.36
C VAL A 359 9.98 -14.27 21.69
N MET A 360 10.49 -14.78 22.81
CA MET A 360 11.77 -14.38 23.39
C MET A 360 12.68 -15.58 23.59
N SER A 361 13.98 -15.33 23.51
CA SER A 361 15.01 -16.29 23.89
C SER A 361 15.06 -16.49 25.40
N LYS A 362 15.09 -17.72 25.89
CA LYS A 362 15.35 -17.99 27.33
C LYS A 362 16.83 -17.84 27.66
N THR A 363 17.72 -17.99 26.67
CA THR A 363 19.18 -18.02 26.88
C THR A 363 19.85 -16.68 26.61
N SER A 364 19.51 -16.02 25.51
CA SER A 364 20.18 -14.79 25.06
C SER A 364 19.49 -13.50 25.53
N ASN A 365 18.31 -13.58 26.15
CA ASN A 365 17.50 -12.41 26.54
C ASN A 365 17.23 -11.44 25.37
N THR A 366 17.01 -11.98 24.17
CA THR A 366 16.70 -11.22 22.94
C THR A 366 15.32 -11.59 22.38
N LEU A 367 14.74 -10.69 21.58
CA LEU A 367 13.49 -10.94 20.87
C LEU A 367 13.74 -11.90 19.69
N LYS A 368 12.96 -12.97 19.59
CA LYS A 368 13.00 -13.95 18.48
C LYS A 368 11.87 -13.76 17.48
N GLY A 369 10.75 -13.17 17.89
CA GLY A 369 9.64 -12.88 17.01
C GLY A 369 8.48 -12.20 17.71
N ALA A 370 7.48 -11.79 16.95
CA ALA A 370 6.28 -11.15 17.48
C ALA A 370 5.09 -11.32 16.54
N ILE A 371 3.87 -11.23 17.10
CA ILE A 371 2.61 -11.13 16.36
C ILE A 371 1.86 -9.92 16.90
N LEU A 372 1.37 -9.05 16.03
CA LEU A 372 0.55 -7.88 16.39
C LEU A 372 -0.71 -7.90 15.50
N VAL A 373 -1.89 -7.82 16.09
CA VAL A 373 -3.19 -7.81 15.39
C VAL A 373 -4.08 -6.75 16.01
N GLY A 374 -4.70 -5.93 15.16
CA GLY A 374 -5.60 -4.83 15.55
C GLY A 374 -4.87 -3.53 15.90
N ASP A 375 -3.66 -3.63 16.45
CA ASP A 375 -2.74 -2.52 16.71
C ASP A 375 -1.31 -3.02 16.52
N ALA A 376 -0.56 -2.37 15.62
CA ALA A 376 0.83 -2.68 15.32
C ALA A 376 1.73 -1.44 15.40
N ASP A 377 1.42 -0.51 16.30
CA ASP A 377 2.25 0.68 16.56
C ASP A 377 3.68 0.31 16.92
N GLU A 378 3.87 -0.71 17.76
CA GLU A 378 5.17 -1.12 18.28
C GLU A 378 6.00 -1.94 17.27
N TYR A 379 5.46 -2.23 16.08
CA TYR A 379 6.15 -3.00 15.04
C TYR A 379 7.54 -2.47 14.74
N GLY A 380 7.68 -1.15 14.55
CA GLY A 380 8.95 -0.54 14.18
C GLY A 380 10.04 -0.81 15.23
N GLN A 381 9.70 -0.60 16.51
CA GLN A 381 10.61 -0.84 17.61
C GLN A 381 10.95 -2.32 17.76
N LEU A 382 9.94 -3.21 17.76
CA LEU A 382 10.13 -4.65 17.90
C LEU A 382 10.97 -5.21 16.75
N LEU A 383 10.77 -4.73 15.52
CA LEU A 383 11.56 -5.13 14.38
C LEU A 383 13.04 -4.75 14.58
N GLN A 384 13.33 -3.55 15.07
CA GLN A 384 14.72 -3.16 15.35
C GLN A 384 15.34 -4.00 16.46
N MET A 385 14.57 -4.31 17.51
CA MET A 385 15.06 -5.18 18.59
C MET A 385 15.42 -6.58 18.07
N TYR A 386 14.61 -7.12 17.17
CA TYR A 386 14.87 -8.40 16.52
C TYR A 386 16.07 -8.33 15.56
N LEU A 387 16.11 -7.36 14.64
CA LEU A 387 17.16 -7.26 13.61
C LEU A 387 18.56 -6.98 14.19
N ASN A 388 18.64 -6.33 15.36
CA ASN A 388 19.90 -5.94 15.98
C ASN A 388 20.23 -6.74 17.25
N ASP A 389 19.52 -7.85 17.51
CA ASP A 389 19.70 -8.68 18.72
C ASP A 389 19.72 -7.87 20.02
N MET A 390 18.86 -6.86 20.12
CA MET A 390 18.85 -5.95 21.28
C MET A 390 18.38 -6.70 22.54
N PRO A 391 18.98 -6.41 23.70
CA PRO A 391 18.53 -6.99 24.95
C PRO A 391 17.11 -6.55 25.30
N LEU A 392 16.31 -7.49 25.81
CA LEU A 392 14.96 -7.22 26.31
C LEU A 392 15.01 -6.41 27.62
N PRO A 393 14.01 -5.54 27.88
CA PRO A 393 13.86 -4.88 29.17
C PRO A 393 13.53 -5.90 30.27
N GLU A 394 13.69 -5.49 31.54
CA GLU A 394 13.41 -6.35 32.71
C GLU A 394 11.96 -6.86 32.73
N ALA A 395 11.01 -6.05 32.25
CA ALA A 395 9.61 -6.39 32.08
C ALA A 395 9.21 -6.39 30.59
N PRO A 396 9.39 -7.50 29.85
CA PRO A 396 9.11 -7.55 28.41
C PRO A 396 7.66 -7.23 28.02
N GLU A 397 6.69 -7.45 28.91
CA GLU A 397 5.29 -7.10 28.70
C GLU A 397 5.05 -5.60 28.47
N SER A 398 5.96 -4.74 28.96
CA SER A 398 5.91 -3.29 28.72
C SER A 398 6.07 -2.92 27.25
N LEU A 399 6.64 -3.81 26.43
CA LEU A 399 6.80 -3.60 24.99
C LEU A 399 5.47 -3.76 24.22
N ILE A 400 4.44 -4.35 24.82
CA ILE A 400 3.14 -4.58 24.16
C ILE A 400 1.93 -4.10 24.97
N VAL A 401 2.10 -3.78 26.25
CA VAL A 401 1.05 -3.22 27.11
C VAL A 401 1.35 -1.76 27.40
N LYS A 402 0.51 -0.85 26.89
CA LYS A 402 0.56 0.58 27.25
C LYS A 402 -0.04 0.76 28.66
N GLY A 403 0.80 0.68 29.70
CA GLY A 403 0.43 1.00 31.09
C GLY A 403 0.75 2.47 31.42
N GLY A 404 -0.14 3.14 32.17
CA GLY A 404 0.14 4.49 32.69
C GLY A 404 1.44 4.51 33.50
N ASP A 405 2.32 5.44 33.17
CA ASP A 405 3.70 5.64 33.68
C ASP A 405 4.76 4.59 33.31
N ALA A 406 4.49 3.64 32.42
CA ALA A 406 5.58 2.85 31.82
C ALA A 406 6.43 3.77 30.91
N PRO A 407 7.78 3.75 30.99
CA PRO A 407 8.61 4.45 30.03
C PRO A 407 8.20 3.96 28.64
N ALA A 408 7.83 4.89 27.74
CA ALA A 408 7.77 4.58 26.33
C ALA A 408 9.08 3.86 25.98
N GLY A 409 8.99 2.74 25.25
CA GLY A 409 10.14 1.90 24.94
C GLY A 409 11.32 2.68 24.37
N PHE A 410 12.46 2.01 24.22
CA PHE A 410 13.68 2.59 23.65
C PHE A 410 13.39 3.55 22.47
N GLY A 411 13.50 4.87 22.71
CA GLY A 411 13.18 5.88 21.71
C GLY A 411 14.07 5.77 20.48
N VAL A 412 13.65 6.35 19.34
CA VAL A 412 14.39 6.30 18.07
C VAL A 412 15.87 6.69 18.20
N ASP A 413 16.20 7.51 19.21
CA ASP A 413 17.55 7.91 19.58
C ASP A 413 18.48 6.76 19.98
N SER A 414 17.94 5.71 20.61
CA SER A 414 18.70 4.57 21.08
C SER A 414 19.18 3.63 19.96
N LEU A 415 18.61 3.75 18.76
CA LEU A 415 19.00 2.93 17.62
C LEU A 415 20.40 3.31 17.10
N PRO A 416 21.25 2.35 16.73
CA PRO A 416 22.53 2.66 16.08
C PRO A 416 22.32 3.33 14.72
N GLU A 417 23.30 4.12 14.24
CA GLU A 417 23.20 4.75 12.90
C GLU A 417 23.08 3.71 11.77
N THR A 418 23.61 2.50 11.96
CA THR A 418 23.50 1.37 11.03
C THR A 418 22.13 0.70 11.05
N ALA A 419 21.23 1.06 11.97
CA ALA A 419 19.90 0.46 12.07
C ALA A 419 19.10 0.70 10.78
N GLN A 420 18.58 -0.37 10.19
CA GLN A 420 17.80 -0.30 8.96
C GLN A 420 16.38 0.18 9.27
N ILE A 421 16.04 1.41 8.87
CA ILE A 421 14.74 2.04 9.13
C ILE A 421 13.73 1.71 8.03
N CYS A 422 14.14 1.76 6.75
CA CYS A 422 13.31 1.37 5.62
C CYS A 422 13.81 0.04 5.04
N SER A 423 13.04 -1.04 5.25
CA SER A 423 13.41 -2.36 4.75
C SER A 423 13.39 -2.46 3.22
N CYS A 424 12.43 -1.80 2.58
CA CYS A 424 12.25 -1.86 1.12
C CYS A 424 13.41 -1.20 0.37
N GLU A 425 13.74 0.03 0.74
CA GLU A 425 14.77 0.83 0.06
C GLU A 425 16.15 0.71 0.70
N ASN A 426 16.28 -0.16 1.71
CA ASN A 426 17.51 -0.41 2.47
C ASN A 426 18.12 0.85 3.10
N VAL A 427 17.27 1.75 3.61
CA VAL A 427 17.71 3.03 4.18
C VAL A 427 17.93 2.90 5.69
N THR A 428 19.09 3.31 6.15
CA THR A 428 19.54 3.31 7.54
C THR A 428 19.17 4.60 8.28
N LYS A 429 19.22 4.56 9.61
CA LYS A 429 19.07 5.74 10.47
C LYS A 429 20.10 6.82 10.12
N GLY A 430 21.35 6.44 9.91
CA GLY A 430 22.44 7.36 9.57
C GLY A 430 22.18 8.13 8.27
N GLU A 431 21.68 7.46 7.24
CA GLU A 431 21.32 8.10 5.96
C GLU A 431 20.17 9.11 6.11
N ILE A 432 19.15 8.78 6.93
CA ILE A 432 18.05 9.70 7.23
C ILE A 432 18.57 10.92 8.01
N ILE A 433 19.39 10.70 9.04
CA ILE A 433 19.98 11.79 9.83
C ILE A 433 20.86 12.69 8.93
N SER A 434 21.65 12.10 8.03
CA SER A 434 22.45 12.87 7.07
C SER A 434 21.56 13.74 6.20
N CYS A 435 20.49 13.17 5.61
CA CYS A 435 19.52 13.93 4.81
C CYS A 435 18.94 15.11 5.61
N ILE A 436 18.51 14.86 6.86
CA ILE A 436 17.93 15.92 7.71
C ILE A 436 18.94 17.04 7.94
N LYS A 437 20.20 16.69 8.25
CA LYS A 437 21.31 17.66 8.42
C LYS A 437 21.62 18.41 7.13
N ASP A 438 21.46 17.78 5.98
CA ASP A 438 21.63 18.37 4.65
C ASP A 438 20.43 19.23 4.20
N GLY A 439 19.38 19.34 5.03
CA GLY A 439 18.23 20.23 4.82
C GLY A 439 16.89 19.54 4.55
N CYS A 440 16.81 18.21 4.63
CA CYS A 440 15.56 17.46 4.49
C CYS A 440 14.67 17.62 5.74
N GLN A 441 13.94 18.74 5.86
CA GLN A 441 13.13 19.04 7.06
C GLN A 441 11.67 18.55 7.00
N THR A 442 11.30 17.78 5.97
CA THR A 442 9.94 17.24 5.82
C THR A 442 9.98 15.79 5.35
N VAL A 443 8.94 14.99 5.66
CA VAL A 443 8.83 13.60 5.19
C VAL A 443 8.86 13.51 3.64
N PRO A 444 8.19 14.39 2.87
CA PRO A 444 8.34 14.43 1.41
C PRO A 444 9.78 14.66 0.94
N ALA A 445 10.55 15.54 1.61
CA ALA A 445 11.95 15.77 1.27
C ALA A 445 12.81 14.52 1.55
N ILE A 446 12.58 13.84 2.68
CA ILE A 446 13.23 12.56 2.99
C ILE A 446 12.88 11.49 1.95
N LYS A 447 11.59 11.38 1.57
CA LYS A 447 11.13 10.47 0.50
C LYS A 447 11.86 10.74 -0.82
N GLN A 448 12.00 12.00 -1.19
CA GLN A 448 12.64 12.39 -2.45
C GLN A 448 14.12 12.01 -2.47
N GLN A 449 14.84 12.30 -1.37
CA GLN A 449 16.29 12.17 -1.31
C GLN A 449 16.76 10.74 -0.96
N THR A 450 16.07 10.07 -0.05
CA THR A 450 16.48 8.73 0.45
C THR A 450 15.66 7.59 -0.13
N LYS A 451 14.53 7.88 -0.79
CA LYS A 451 13.49 6.91 -1.19
C LYS A 451 12.77 6.22 -0.02
N ALA A 452 13.15 6.43 1.24
CA ALA A 452 12.42 5.85 2.36
C ALA A 452 10.93 6.19 2.28
N CYS A 453 10.05 5.23 2.59
CA CYS A 453 8.58 5.35 2.51
C CYS A 453 7.96 5.40 1.10
N THR A 454 8.70 5.15 0.01
CA THR A 454 8.14 5.07 -1.35
C THR A 454 7.76 3.66 -1.81
N GLY A 455 8.20 2.62 -1.08
CA GLY A 455 7.78 1.22 -1.29
C GLY A 455 6.53 0.88 -0.48
N CYS A 456 6.60 -0.05 0.47
CA CYS A 456 5.43 -0.48 1.26
C CYS A 456 4.91 0.52 2.32
N GLY A 457 5.57 1.67 2.53
CA GLY A 457 5.14 2.69 3.50
C GLY A 457 5.25 2.34 5.00
N SER A 458 5.62 1.10 5.38
CA SER A 458 5.62 0.62 6.76
C SER A 458 6.54 1.39 7.73
N CYS A 459 7.59 2.02 7.21
CA CYS A 459 8.54 2.81 7.98
C CYS A 459 8.12 4.27 8.21
N THR A 460 6.96 4.72 7.67
CA THR A 460 6.58 6.14 7.69
C THR A 460 6.55 6.73 9.09
N THR A 461 5.93 6.04 10.05
CA THR A 461 5.88 6.50 11.45
C THR A 461 7.27 6.67 12.04
N LEU A 462 8.14 5.67 11.87
CA LEU A 462 9.50 5.69 12.41
C LEU A 462 10.37 6.79 11.78
N VAL A 463 10.18 7.06 10.49
CA VAL A 463 10.83 8.19 9.78
C VAL A 463 10.31 9.53 10.29
N THR A 464 9.01 9.66 10.54
CA THR A 464 8.43 10.88 11.12
C THR A 464 8.96 11.14 12.53
N ASP A 465 9.06 10.10 13.36
CA ASP A 465 9.62 10.22 14.71
C ASP A 465 11.09 10.64 14.68
N LEU A 466 11.92 10.00 13.84
CA LEU A 466 13.32 10.39 13.64
C LEU A 466 13.47 11.84 13.16
N LEU A 467 12.64 12.26 12.20
CA LEU A 467 12.63 13.63 11.71
C LEU A 467 12.34 14.62 12.84
N ASN A 468 11.28 14.38 13.61
CA ASN A 468 10.90 15.27 14.70
C ASN A 468 11.99 15.35 15.77
N THR A 469 12.55 14.22 16.19
CA THR A 469 13.61 14.17 17.21
C THR A 469 14.90 14.86 16.75
N GLU A 470 15.32 14.69 15.50
CA GLU A 470 16.52 15.37 14.99
C GLU A 470 16.29 16.88 14.77
N LEU A 471 15.10 17.29 14.31
CA LEU A 471 14.75 18.72 14.23
C LEU A 471 14.79 19.39 15.61
N GLU A 472 14.27 18.72 16.65
CA GLU A 472 14.35 19.19 18.03
C GLU A 472 15.81 19.34 18.50
N LYS A 473 16.70 18.38 18.21
CA LYS A 473 18.14 18.47 18.51
C LYS A 473 18.85 19.59 17.76
N MET A 474 18.43 19.88 16.53
CA MET A 474 18.94 20.99 15.73
C MET A 474 18.44 22.36 16.20
N GLY A 475 17.61 22.41 17.25
CA GLY A 475 17.01 23.65 17.76
C GLY A 475 15.93 24.21 16.83
N VAL A 476 15.47 23.43 15.85
CA VAL A 476 14.29 23.75 15.05
C VAL A 476 13.10 23.41 15.92
N ALA A 477 12.52 24.41 16.58
CA ALA A 477 11.27 24.22 17.29
C ALA A 477 10.23 23.69 16.30
N VAL A 478 9.78 22.44 16.48
CA VAL A 478 8.62 21.91 15.78
C VAL A 478 7.42 22.67 16.33
N ASP A 479 7.13 23.81 15.72
CA ASP A 479 6.05 24.67 16.15
C ASP A 479 4.73 23.98 15.85
N LYS A 480 4.14 23.36 16.88
CA LYS A 480 2.83 22.70 16.79
C LYS A 480 1.67 23.71 16.79
N SER A 481 1.97 25.00 16.84
CA SER A 481 1.01 26.09 16.74
C SER A 481 0.27 26.04 15.40
N LEU A 482 -1.03 26.33 15.43
CA LEU A 482 -1.85 26.42 14.22
C LEU A 482 -1.30 27.47 13.26
N CYS A 483 -0.84 28.61 13.79
CA CYS A 483 -0.10 29.65 13.07
C CYS A 483 0.45 30.67 14.08
N GLU A 484 1.10 31.73 13.59
CA GLU A 484 1.59 32.85 14.42
C GLU A 484 0.53 33.50 15.34
N HIS A 485 -0.77 33.37 15.03
CA HIS A 485 -1.86 33.95 15.80
C HIS A 485 -2.30 33.11 16.99
N PHE A 486 -2.12 31.78 16.93
CA PHE A 486 -2.57 30.83 17.95
C PHE A 486 -1.49 29.81 18.23
N ALA A 487 -0.93 29.85 19.44
CA ALA A 487 0.15 28.99 19.89
C ALA A 487 -0.31 27.56 20.28
N TYR A 488 -1.37 27.08 19.63
CA TYR A 488 -2.09 25.86 19.98
C TYR A 488 -2.34 25.04 18.72
N THR A 489 -2.33 23.73 18.86
CA THR A 489 -2.78 22.80 17.82
C THR A 489 -4.28 22.96 17.56
N ARG A 490 -4.76 22.43 16.42
CA ARG A 490 -6.19 22.41 16.10
C ARG A 490 -7.01 21.67 17.18
N GLN A 491 -6.47 20.59 17.74
CA GLN A 491 -7.17 19.78 18.75
C GLN A 491 -7.29 20.53 20.09
N GLU A 492 -6.23 21.19 20.53
CA GLU A 492 -6.26 22.04 21.72
C GLU A 492 -7.23 23.21 21.55
N LEU A 493 -7.32 23.82 20.37
CA LEU A 493 -8.30 24.89 20.10
C LEU A 493 -9.75 24.40 20.20
N VAL A 494 -10.05 23.15 19.81
CA VAL A 494 -11.38 22.54 20.02
C VAL A 494 -11.71 22.44 21.51
N GLU A 495 -10.75 22.00 22.32
CA GLU A 495 -10.93 21.89 23.77
C GLU A 495 -11.09 23.26 24.44
N ILE A 496 -10.27 24.24 24.04
CA ILE A 496 -10.35 25.62 24.52
C ILE A 496 -11.72 26.24 24.21
N ILE A 497 -12.22 26.07 22.98
CA ILE A 497 -13.54 26.58 22.56
C ILE A 497 -14.66 25.91 23.37
N LYS A 498 -14.59 24.59 23.59
CA LYS A 498 -15.59 23.84 24.36
C LYS A 498 -15.60 24.23 25.83
N LEU A 499 -14.45 24.22 26.49
CA LEU A 499 -14.33 24.53 27.92
C LEU A 499 -14.57 26.01 28.22
N GLY A 500 -14.07 26.89 27.35
CA GLY A 500 -14.25 28.33 27.46
C GLY A 500 -15.61 28.85 26.99
N GLN A 501 -16.47 27.97 26.46
CA GLN A 501 -17.77 28.30 25.85
C GLN A 501 -17.69 29.44 24.83
N ILE A 502 -16.61 29.46 24.04
CA ILE A 502 -16.30 30.57 23.13
C ILE A 502 -17.17 30.47 21.87
N LYS A 503 -17.80 31.58 21.49
CA LYS A 503 -18.79 31.60 20.39
C LYS A 503 -18.36 32.41 19.17
N SER A 504 -17.28 33.18 19.26
CA SER A 504 -16.80 34.01 18.16
C SER A 504 -15.28 33.96 18.01
N PHE A 505 -14.82 34.24 16.79
CA PHE A 505 -13.39 34.36 16.49
C PHE A 505 -12.73 35.48 17.28
N ASP A 506 -13.40 36.63 17.42
CA ASP A 506 -12.86 37.78 18.15
C ASP A 506 -12.69 37.47 19.64
N GLU A 507 -13.63 36.71 20.23
CA GLU A 507 -13.51 36.24 21.62
C GLU A 507 -12.35 35.24 21.77
N LEU A 508 -12.21 34.28 20.83
CA LEU A 508 -11.10 33.34 20.84
C LEU A 508 -9.75 34.05 20.67
N LEU A 509 -9.67 34.98 19.72
CA LEU A 509 -8.45 35.71 19.40
C LEU A 509 -8.05 36.65 20.54
N SER A 510 -9.00 37.31 21.19
CA SER A 510 -8.70 38.21 22.32
C SER A 510 -8.23 37.49 23.57
N ARG A 511 -8.69 36.26 23.82
CA ARG A 511 -8.36 35.49 25.03
C ARG A 511 -7.18 34.54 24.84
N TYR A 512 -7.05 33.92 23.67
CA TYR A 512 -6.13 32.82 23.40
C TYR A 512 -5.26 33.04 22.15
N GLY A 513 -5.34 34.22 21.53
CA GLY A 513 -4.54 34.53 20.35
C GLY A 513 -3.93 35.94 20.39
N LYS A 514 -3.39 36.35 19.25
CA LYS A 514 -2.81 37.69 19.03
C LYS A 514 -2.97 38.09 17.58
N GLY A 515 -2.99 39.40 17.29
CA GLY A 515 -3.08 39.92 15.93
C GLY A 515 -4.52 40.04 15.41
N ARG A 516 -4.74 39.81 14.11
CA ARG A 516 -6.06 39.93 13.45
C ARG A 516 -6.56 38.63 12.80
N GLY A 517 -5.78 37.56 12.92
CA GLY A 517 -5.98 36.29 12.22
C GLY A 517 -5.53 36.33 10.75
N CYS A 518 -5.14 35.17 10.23
CA CYS A 518 -4.73 34.96 8.83
C CYS A 518 -5.65 33.95 8.12
N GLU A 519 -5.31 33.67 6.86
CA GLU A 519 -5.96 32.66 6.01
C GLU A 519 -5.88 31.23 6.54
N ILE A 520 -5.00 30.95 7.51
CA ILE A 520 -4.90 29.63 8.14
C ILE A 520 -5.87 29.51 9.32
N CYS A 521 -5.81 30.44 10.27
CA CYS A 521 -6.58 30.29 11.51
C CYS A 521 -8.05 30.70 11.40
N LYS A 522 -8.39 31.65 10.53
CA LYS A 522 -9.78 32.10 10.36
C LYS A 522 -10.70 30.96 9.91
N PRO A 523 -10.44 30.25 8.79
CA PRO A 523 -11.30 29.15 8.36
C PRO A 523 -11.23 27.95 9.30
N ALA A 524 -10.04 27.67 9.87
CA ALA A 524 -9.90 26.59 10.84
C ALA A 524 -10.78 26.81 12.09
N VAL A 525 -10.79 28.02 12.65
CA VAL A 525 -11.64 28.36 13.80
C VAL A 525 -13.11 28.43 13.41
N ALA A 526 -13.44 28.94 12.22
CA ALA A 526 -14.82 28.94 11.71
C ALA A 526 -15.41 27.52 11.66
N SER A 527 -14.64 26.57 11.13
CA SER A 527 -14.96 25.15 11.11
C SER A 527 -15.14 24.57 12.52
N ILE A 528 -14.25 24.90 13.46
CA ILE A 528 -14.33 24.41 14.84
C ILE A 528 -15.57 24.97 15.56
N LEU A 529 -15.87 26.26 15.43
CA LEU A 529 -17.03 26.89 16.04
C LEU A 529 -18.33 26.29 15.50
N ALA A 530 -18.47 26.20 14.16
CA ALA A 530 -19.64 25.61 13.52
C ALA A 530 -19.85 24.14 13.96
N SER A 531 -18.77 23.35 14.01
CA SER A 531 -18.84 21.94 14.41
C SER A 531 -19.12 21.76 15.91
N THR A 532 -18.57 22.62 16.75
CA THR A 532 -18.72 22.52 18.22
C THR A 532 -20.12 22.92 18.67
N TRP A 533 -20.69 23.93 18.02
CA TRP A 533 -21.98 24.49 18.39
C TRP A 533 -23.14 24.09 17.49
N ASN A 534 -22.84 23.36 16.42
CA ASN A 534 -23.79 22.95 15.39
C ASN A 534 -24.50 24.15 14.74
N ASP A 535 -23.75 25.24 14.56
CA ASP A 535 -24.22 26.48 13.93
C ASP A 535 -24.07 26.40 12.40
N TYR A 536 -24.87 27.20 11.68
CA TYR A 536 -24.70 27.32 10.22
C TYR A 536 -23.35 27.97 9.90
N VAL A 537 -22.65 27.43 8.90
CA VAL A 537 -21.33 27.91 8.43
C VAL A 537 -21.34 29.42 8.11
N MET A 538 -22.49 29.94 7.65
CA MET A 538 -22.73 31.35 7.34
C MET A 538 -22.74 32.29 8.57
N GLU A 539 -22.99 31.78 9.77
CA GLU A 539 -22.89 32.57 11.02
C GLU A 539 -21.46 33.05 11.29
N HIS A 540 -20.48 32.46 10.61
CA HIS A 540 -19.06 32.81 10.69
C HIS A 540 -18.50 33.34 9.36
N GLN A 541 -19.34 33.84 8.47
CA GLN A 541 -18.99 34.26 7.10
C GLN A 541 -17.73 35.14 6.98
N THR A 542 -17.47 36.03 7.94
CA THR A 542 -16.34 36.98 7.88
C THR A 542 -14.96 36.33 8.06
N ILE A 543 -14.92 35.07 8.50
CA ILE A 543 -13.71 34.28 8.75
C ILE A 543 -13.68 32.97 7.96
N GLN A 544 -14.67 32.72 7.10
CA GLN A 544 -14.66 31.56 6.21
C GLN A 544 -13.68 31.75 5.05
N ASP A 545 -13.23 30.63 4.48
CA ASP A 545 -12.55 30.67 3.19
C ASP A 545 -13.56 30.95 2.06
N THR A 546 -13.06 31.13 0.84
CA THR A 546 -13.92 31.51 -0.29
C THR A 546 -14.95 30.43 -0.64
N ASN A 547 -14.64 29.15 -0.41
CA ASN A 547 -15.56 28.07 -0.75
C ASN A 547 -16.71 28.00 0.26
N ASP A 548 -16.38 28.06 1.56
CA ASP A 548 -17.37 28.03 2.64
C ASP A 548 -18.20 29.33 2.69
N TYR A 549 -17.63 30.48 2.31
CA TYR A 549 -18.34 31.76 2.22
C TYR A 549 -19.43 31.75 1.14
N TYR A 550 -19.14 31.18 -0.03
CA TYR A 550 -20.09 31.08 -1.14
C TYR A 550 -20.86 29.76 -1.17
N MET A 551 -20.60 28.88 -0.18
CA MET A 551 -21.09 27.51 -0.09
C MET A 551 -20.85 26.69 -1.38
N ALA A 552 -19.86 27.06 -2.19
CA ALA A 552 -19.61 26.50 -3.51
C ALA A 552 -18.10 26.43 -3.78
N ASN A 553 -17.63 25.40 -4.49
CA ASN A 553 -16.20 25.22 -4.70
C ASN A 553 -15.72 25.99 -5.93
N MET A 554 -14.75 26.90 -5.74
CA MET A 554 -14.14 27.64 -6.84
C MET A 554 -13.29 26.72 -7.73
N GLN A 555 -13.46 26.86 -9.04
CA GLN A 555 -12.77 26.11 -10.08
C GLN A 555 -11.59 26.91 -10.63
N ARG A 556 -10.61 26.23 -11.25
CA ARG A 556 -9.40 26.87 -11.83
C ARG A 556 -9.71 27.95 -12.88
N ASN A 557 -10.87 27.87 -13.53
CA ASN A 557 -11.32 28.84 -14.54
C ASN A 557 -12.11 30.02 -13.93
N GLY A 558 -12.19 30.13 -12.60
CA GLY A 558 -12.90 31.22 -11.90
C GLY A 558 -14.42 31.02 -11.77
N THR A 559 -14.97 29.90 -12.25
CA THR A 559 -16.38 29.52 -12.01
C THR A 559 -16.51 28.72 -10.71
N TYR A 560 -17.74 28.46 -10.27
CA TYR A 560 -18.03 27.71 -9.05
C TYR A 560 -18.76 26.40 -9.37
N SER A 561 -18.55 25.39 -8.53
CA SER A 561 -19.37 24.19 -8.51
C SER A 561 -20.27 24.17 -7.28
N VAL A 562 -21.56 23.95 -7.49
CA VAL A 562 -22.58 23.87 -6.45
C VAL A 562 -22.89 22.40 -6.20
N VAL A 563 -22.83 22.00 -4.92
CA VAL A 563 -23.11 20.62 -4.49
C VAL A 563 -24.22 20.68 -3.44
N PRO A 564 -25.50 20.54 -3.82
CA PRO A 564 -26.60 20.63 -2.88
C PRO A 564 -26.55 19.50 -1.86
N ARG A 565 -27.02 19.76 -0.64
CA ARG A 565 -27.00 18.75 0.41
C ARG A 565 -28.19 17.81 0.23
N VAL A 566 -27.95 16.51 0.27
CA VAL A 566 -29.00 15.48 0.27
C VAL A 566 -28.92 14.71 1.59
N PRO A 567 -29.59 15.17 2.67
CA PRO A 567 -29.51 14.54 3.98
C PRO A 567 -29.93 13.06 3.93
N GLY A 568 -29.09 12.17 4.47
CA GLY A 568 -29.36 10.73 4.48
C GLY A 568 -29.37 10.06 3.09
N GLY A 569 -28.99 10.78 2.02
CA GLY A 569 -29.07 10.29 0.65
C GLY A 569 -30.50 10.24 0.10
N GLU A 570 -31.49 10.75 0.82
CA GLU A 570 -32.89 10.77 0.39
C GLU A 570 -33.15 11.98 -0.51
N ILE A 571 -33.40 11.73 -1.79
CA ILE A 571 -33.78 12.75 -2.78
C ILE A 571 -35.17 12.44 -3.33
N THR A 572 -36.08 13.40 -3.17
CA THR A 572 -37.42 13.29 -3.75
C THR A 572 -37.41 13.54 -5.26
N PRO A 573 -38.40 13.04 -6.02
CA PRO A 573 -38.53 13.37 -7.44
C PRO A 573 -38.55 14.87 -7.72
N ASP A 574 -39.23 15.66 -6.88
CA ASP A 574 -39.31 17.12 -7.02
C ASP A 574 -37.96 17.79 -6.82
N GLN A 575 -37.17 17.34 -5.84
CA GLN A 575 -35.79 17.81 -5.63
C GLN A 575 -34.88 17.49 -6.80
N LEU A 576 -34.97 16.28 -7.35
CA LEU A 576 -34.17 15.87 -8.52
C LEU A 576 -34.54 16.67 -9.77
N ILE A 577 -35.84 16.92 -9.98
CA ILE A 577 -36.33 17.79 -11.06
C ILE A 577 -35.79 19.22 -10.88
N ALA A 578 -35.90 19.77 -9.67
CA ALA A 578 -35.42 21.12 -9.38
C ALA A 578 -33.91 21.28 -9.62
N MET A 579 -33.09 20.29 -9.24
CA MET A 579 -31.65 20.29 -9.57
C MET A 579 -31.43 20.32 -11.08
N GLY A 580 -32.18 19.52 -11.85
CA GLY A 580 -32.10 19.49 -13.31
C GLY A 580 -32.56 20.80 -13.97
N GLU A 581 -33.60 21.43 -13.43
CA GLU A 581 -34.09 22.73 -13.90
C GLU A 581 -33.07 23.84 -13.63
N VAL A 582 -32.50 23.88 -12.43
CA VAL A 582 -31.42 24.81 -12.06
C VAL A 582 -30.21 24.60 -12.98
N ALA A 583 -29.79 23.34 -13.19
CA ALA A 583 -28.68 23.04 -14.09
C ALA A 583 -28.93 23.56 -15.50
N LYS A 584 -30.15 23.38 -16.02
CA LYS A 584 -30.53 23.82 -17.36
C LYS A 584 -30.63 25.35 -17.47
N GLU A 585 -31.19 26.01 -16.46
CA GLU A 585 -31.38 27.47 -16.43
C GLU A 585 -30.03 28.21 -16.41
N PHE A 586 -29.08 27.72 -15.62
CA PHE A 586 -27.76 28.35 -15.44
C PHE A 586 -26.67 27.71 -16.32
N ASN A 587 -27.05 26.84 -17.26
CA ASN A 587 -26.12 26.13 -18.16
C ASN A 587 -24.97 25.42 -17.41
N LEU A 588 -25.31 24.71 -16.34
CA LEU A 588 -24.36 24.03 -15.47
C LEU A 588 -24.11 22.60 -15.96
N TYR A 589 -22.84 22.24 -16.14
CA TYR A 589 -22.47 20.86 -16.40
C TYR A 589 -22.75 20.02 -15.15
N THR A 590 -23.57 18.99 -15.28
CA THR A 590 -23.99 18.16 -14.15
C THR A 590 -23.31 16.80 -14.23
N LYS A 591 -22.66 16.38 -13.15
CA LYS A 591 -22.14 15.00 -13.03
C LYS A 591 -22.39 14.45 -11.63
N ILE A 592 -22.54 13.14 -11.55
CA ILE A 592 -22.42 12.42 -10.29
C ILE A 592 -20.92 12.23 -10.02
N THR A 593 -20.45 12.72 -8.89
CA THR A 593 -19.03 12.61 -8.51
C THR A 593 -18.71 11.22 -7.95
N GLY A 594 -17.42 10.91 -7.81
CA GLY A 594 -16.96 9.69 -7.13
C GLY A 594 -17.44 9.59 -5.66
N GLY A 595 -17.83 10.72 -5.05
CA GLY A 595 -18.48 10.75 -3.73
C GLY A 595 -20.01 10.57 -3.78
N GLN A 596 -20.58 10.15 -4.92
CA GLN A 596 -22.01 9.95 -5.17
C GLN A 596 -22.87 11.20 -4.91
N ARG A 597 -22.34 12.39 -5.21
CA ARG A 597 -23.06 13.67 -5.10
C ARG A 597 -23.35 14.24 -6.48
N ILE A 598 -24.49 14.91 -6.62
CA ILE A 598 -24.83 15.67 -7.82
C ILE A 598 -24.10 17.01 -7.74
N ASP A 599 -23.09 17.17 -8.60
CA ASP A 599 -22.35 18.42 -8.72
C ASP A 599 -22.83 19.20 -9.95
N LEU A 600 -23.06 20.49 -9.76
CA LEU A 600 -23.44 21.45 -10.79
C LEU A 600 -22.26 22.41 -11.05
N PHE A 601 -21.55 22.25 -12.17
CA PHE A 601 -20.35 23.01 -12.51
C PHE A 601 -20.62 24.19 -13.42
N GLY A 602 -19.88 25.28 -13.23
CA GLY A 602 -19.86 26.42 -14.15
C GLY A 602 -20.68 27.62 -13.69
N ALA A 603 -21.10 27.65 -12.42
CA ALA A 603 -21.85 28.76 -11.88
C ALA A 603 -20.99 30.03 -11.77
N HIS A 604 -21.54 31.17 -12.18
CA HIS A 604 -20.90 32.46 -11.92
C HIS A 604 -21.24 32.95 -10.51
N LEU A 605 -20.34 33.74 -9.92
CA LEU A 605 -20.48 34.24 -8.56
C LEU A 605 -21.81 34.98 -8.31
N GLU A 606 -22.26 35.76 -9.30
CA GLU A 606 -23.50 36.54 -9.25
C GLU A 606 -24.78 35.68 -9.32
N ASP A 607 -24.65 34.43 -9.78
CA ASP A 607 -25.77 33.50 -9.92
C ASP A 607 -25.95 32.61 -8.67
N LEU A 608 -24.90 32.44 -7.86
CA LEU A 608 -24.94 31.59 -6.66
C LEU A 608 -26.11 31.90 -5.71
N PRO A 609 -26.45 33.17 -5.39
CA PRO A 609 -27.60 33.44 -4.52
C PRO A 609 -28.94 32.98 -5.12
N LYS A 610 -29.09 33.05 -6.46
CA LYS A 610 -30.31 32.60 -7.15
C LYS A 610 -30.38 31.08 -7.21
N ILE A 611 -29.25 30.43 -7.47
CA ILE A 611 -29.10 28.97 -7.48
C ILE A 611 -29.46 28.41 -6.09
N TRP A 612 -28.83 28.92 -5.02
CA TRP A 612 -29.10 28.47 -3.66
C TRP A 612 -30.53 28.75 -3.21
N LYS A 613 -31.14 29.87 -3.62
CA LYS A 613 -32.55 30.15 -3.32
C LYS A 613 -33.48 29.09 -3.93
N LYS A 614 -33.29 28.74 -5.20
CA LYS A 614 -34.13 27.75 -5.90
C LYS A 614 -33.95 26.35 -5.31
N LEU A 615 -32.72 25.97 -4.97
CA LEU A 615 -32.43 24.68 -4.31
C LEU A 615 -33.02 24.64 -2.89
N GLY A 616 -32.87 25.72 -2.12
CA GLY A 616 -33.42 25.82 -0.77
C GLY A 616 -34.95 25.79 -0.72
N GLU A 617 -35.65 26.30 -1.73
CA GLU A 617 -37.12 26.24 -1.85
C GLU A 617 -37.66 24.80 -1.90
N VAL A 618 -36.85 23.84 -2.35
CA VAL A 618 -37.16 22.40 -2.37
C VAL A 618 -36.47 21.61 -1.25
N GLY A 619 -35.86 22.31 -0.28
CA GLY A 619 -35.23 21.70 0.90
C GLY A 619 -33.86 21.06 0.66
N LEU A 620 -33.08 21.58 -0.30
CA LEU A 620 -31.71 21.16 -0.63
C LEU A 620 -30.63 22.12 -0.13
#